data_AF-A0A7C5WS83-F1
#
_entry.id   AF-A0A7C5WS83-F1
#
_cell.length_a   1.000
_cell.length_b   1.000
_cell.length_c   1.000
_cell.angle_alpha   90.00
_cell.angle_beta   90.00
_cell.angle_gamma   90.00
#
_symmetry.space_group_name_H-M   'P 1'
#
loop_
_entity.id
_entity.type
_entity.pdbx_description
1 polymer ?
#
loop_
_entity_poly.entity_id
_entity_poly.type
_entity_poly.pdbx_seq_one_letter_code
_entity_poly.pdbx_strand_id
1 'polypeptide(L)'
;MPIPAYMSVEGVTQGMITEDALSEDSVGNLYQEGHDDSFMVQAFEHNIIIPRDAQSGQPSGTRIHMPLKVTKVFDKSSPLLYQALVTGESLNCTIEWFRTSSEG
;
A
#
# COMPACT_ATOMS: atom_id res chain seq x y z
N MET A 1 -8.27 15.38 -10.06
CA MET A 1 -7.40 14.62 -9.16
C MET A 1 -7.18 13.25 -9.75
N PRO A 2 -6.00 12.62 -9.60
CA PRO A 2 -5.84 11.21 -9.93
C PRO A 2 -6.84 10.38 -9.10
N ILE A 3 -7.33 9.27 -9.66
CA ILE A 3 -8.25 8.37 -8.97
C ILE A 3 -7.45 7.64 -7.89
N PRO A 4 -7.85 7.71 -6.61
CA PRO A 4 -7.12 7.04 -5.54
C PRO A 4 -7.20 5.51 -5.68
N ALA A 5 -6.18 4.84 -5.18
CA ALA A 5 -6.23 3.43 -4.88
C ALA A 5 -6.48 3.25 -3.38
N TYR A 6 -6.95 2.07 -2.98
CA TYR A 6 -7.15 1.71 -1.58
C TYR A 6 -6.26 0.54 -1.21
N MET A 7 -5.74 0.53 0.01
CA MET A 7 -4.89 -0.55 0.48
C MET A 7 -5.35 -1.05 1.84
N SER A 8 -5.55 -2.37 1.94
CA SER A 8 -5.78 -3.06 3.20
C SER A 8 -4.54 -3.82 3.63
N VAL A 9 -4.29 -3.84 4.94
CA VAL A 9 -3.11 -4.48 5.54
C VAL A 9 -3.56 -5.33 6.72
N GLU A 10 -3.17 -6.60 6.68
CA GLU A 10 -3.36 -7.56 7.76
C GLU A 10 -1.99 -7.99 8.29
N GLY A 11 -1.73 -7.70 9.57
CA GLY A 11 -0.54 -8.17 10.28
C GLY A 11 -0.78 -9.56 10.88
N VAL A 12 0.25 -10.42 10.84
CA VAL A 12 0.17 -11.78 11.41
C VAL A 12 -0.15 -11.77 12.92
N THR A 13 0.27 -10.74 13.65
CA THR A 13 0.07 -10.58 15.09
C THR A 13 -0.99 -9.53 15.44
N GLN A 14 -1.07 -8.44 14.66
CA GLN A 14 -2.00 -7.34 14.92
C GLN A 14 -3.40 -7.54 14.31
N GLY A 15 -3.58 -8.53 13.42
CA GLY A 15 -4.84 -8.70 12.68
C GLY A 15 -5.01 -7.61 11.62
N MET A 16 -6.24 -7.16 11.39
CA MET A 16 -6.54 -6.11 10.40
C MET A 16 -6.00 -4.74 10.88
N ILE A 17 -4.78 -4.40 10.47
CA ILE A 17 -4.11 -3.13 10.81
C ILE A 17 -4.90 -1.94 10.27
N THR A 18 -5.57 -2.10 9.13
CA THR A 18 -6.34 -1.05 8.47
C THR A 18 -7.80 -0.99 8.87
N GLU A 19 -8.23 -1.75 9.88
CA GLU A 19 -9.60 -1.70 10.40
C GLU A 19 -9.96 -0.27 10.83
N ASP A 20 -11.06 0.26 10.28
CA ASP A 20 -11.52 1.66 10.38
C ASP A 20 -10.48 2.74 10.01
N ALA A 21 -9.45 2.42 9.21
CA ALA A 21 -8.42 3.38 8.84
C ALA A 21 -8.95 4.57 8.03
N LEU A 22 -10.04 4.40 7.25
CA LEU A 22 -10.68 5.49 6.51
C LEU A 22 -12.01 5.95 7.11
N SER A 23 -12.23 5.71 8.41
CA SER A 23 -13.39 6.20 9.13
C SER A 23 -13.31 7.71 9.44
N GLU A 24 -14.44 8.32 9.79
CA GLU A 24 -14.52 9.73 10.21
C GLU A 24 -13.61 10.02 11.40
N ASP A 25 -13.56 9.14 12.41
CA ASP A 25 -12.70 9.28 13.59
C ASP A 25 -11.20 9.25 13.23
N SER A 26 -10.86 8.57 12.14
CA SER A 26 -9.49 8.35 11.71
C SER A 26 -8.94 9.49 10.84
N VAL A 27 -9.72 9.95 9.86
CA VAL A 27 -9.27 10.90 8.84
C VAL A 27 -10.15 12.16 8.71
N GLY A 28 -11.18 12.31 9.56
CA GLY A 28 -12.12 13.42 9.52
C GLY A 28 -12.83 13.50 8.18
N ASN A 29 -12.86 14.69 7.59
CA ASN A 29 -13.57 14.97 6.32
C ASN A 29 -13.03 14.22 5.08
N LEU A 30 -11.94 13.46 5.20
CA LEU A 30 -11.38 12.65 4.12
C LEU A 30 -11.96 11.22 4.09
N TYR A 31 -12.88 10.89 5.00
CA TYR A 31 -13.49 9.56 5.05
C TYR A 31 -14.27 9.25 3.77
N GLN A 32 -14.35 7.97 3.43
CA GLN A 32 -15.15 7.51 2.29
C GLN A 32 -15.87 6.21 2.65
N GLU A 33 -17.20 6.25 2.58
CA GLU A 33 -18.06 5.09 2.83
C GLU A 33 -17.71 3.92 1.89
N GLY A 34 -17.68 2.71 2.44
CA GLY A 34 -17.38 1.49 1.71
C GLY A 34 -15.89 1.16 1.58
N HIS A 35 -15.01 2.00 2.15
CA HIS A 35 -13.56 1.78 2.20
C HIS A 35 -13.00 1.88 3.63
N ASP A 36 -13.86 1.72 4.63
CA ASP A 36 -13.54 1.96 6.05
C ASP A 36 -12.32 1.16 6.54
N ASP A 37 -12.18 -0.09 6.10
CA ASP A 37 -11.10 -1.03 6.49
C ASP A 37 -9.84 -0.96 5.60
N SER A 38 -9.67 0.13 4.88
CA SER A 38 -8.52 0.39 4.02
C SER A 38 -7.99 1.80 4.25
N PHE A 39 -6.81 2.14 3.77
CA PHE A 39 -6.39 3.53 3.67
C PHE A 39 -6.28 3.99 2.22
N MET A 40 -6.51 5.29 2.01
CA MET A 40 -6.38 5.91 0.70
C MET A 40 -4.91 6.09 0.31
N VAL A 41 -4.53 5.50 -0.83
CA VAL A 41 -3.19 5.60 -1.42
C VAL A 41 -3.11 6.85 -2.31
N GLN A 42 -2.27 7.80 -1.93
CA GLN A 42 -2.04 9.06 -2.64
C GLN A 42 -0.93 8.97 -3.69
N ALA A 43 0.06 8.09 -3.45
CA ALA A 43 1.12 7.82 -4.41
C ALA A 43 1.60 6.38 -4.28
N PHE A 44 2.08 5.82 -5.39
CA PHE A 44 2.60 4.46 -5.48
C PHE A 44 3.90 4.45 -6.30
N GLU A 45 4.90 3.73 -5.82
CA GLU A 45 6.15 3.45 -6.52
C GLU A 45 6.55 1.99 -6.28
N HIS A 46 6.82 1.25 -7.35
CA HIS A 46 7.36 -0.11 -7.26
C HIS A 46 8.22 -0.41 -8.47
N ASN A 47 9.45 -0.84 -8.22
CA ASN A 47 10.45 -1.11 -9.25
C ASN A 47 10.89 -2.58 -9.19
N ILE A 48 11.00 -3.22 -10.35
CA ILE A 48 11.55 -4.56 -10.49
C ILE A 48 12.73 -4.46 -11.46
N ILE A 49 13.90 -4.89 -11.02
CA ILE A 49 15.13 -4.84 -11.81
C ILE A 49 15.58 -6.24 -12.21
N ILE A 50 16.13 -6.35 -13.41
CA ILE A 50 16.85 -7.56 -13.86
C ILE A 50 18.31 -7.15 -14.02
N PRO A 51 19.24 -7.70 -13.22
CA PRO A 51 20.66 -7.43 -13.38
C PRO A 51 21.12 -7.76 -14.80
N ARG A 52 21.93 -6.87 -15.39
CA ARG A 52 22.49 -7.04 -16.73
C ARG A 52 24.00 -6.97 -16.68
N ASP A 53 24.64 -7.78 -17.50
CA ASP A 53 26.08 -7.68 -17.74
C ASP A 53 26.42 -6.39 -18.49
N ALA A 54 27.45 -5.67 -18.04
CA ALA A 54 27.75 -4.32 -18.51
C ALA A 54 28.31 -4.28 -19.95
N GLN A 55 28.93 -5.36 -20.42
CA GLN A 55 29.54 -5.41 -21.76
C GLN A 55 28.55 -5.93 -22.81
N SER A 56 27.73 -6.92 -22.45
CA SER A 56 26.82 -7.62 -23.38
C SER A 56 25.36 -7.18 -23.29
N GLY A 57 24.96 -6.52 -22.20
CA GLY A 57 23.56 -6.15 -21.92
C GLY A 57 22.63 -7.33 -21.61
N GLN A 58 23.18 -8.55 -21.58
CA GLN A 58 22.42 -9.78 -21.32
C GLN A 58 22.03 -9.90 -19.85
N PRO A 59 20.88 -10.49 -19.52
CA PRO A 59 20.50 -10.77 -18.14
C PRO A 59 21.55 -11.64 -17.44
N SER A 60 22.10 -11.16 -16.33
CA SER A 60 23.13 -11.85 -15.55
C SER A 60 22.60 -12.47 -14.26
N GLY A 61 21.33 -12.24 -13.92
CA GLY A 61 20.71 -12.76 -12.71
C GLY A 61 19.18 -12.79 -12.78
N THR A 62 18.57 -13.26 -11.69
CA THR A 62 17.12 -13.28 -11.53
C THR A 62 16.57 -11.88 -11.25
N ARG A 63 15.25 -11.69 -11.47
CA ARG A 63 14.57 -10.45 -11.08
C ARG A 63 14.76 -10.15 -9.59
N ILE A 64 14.94 -8.88 -9.26
CA ILE A 64 15.04 -8.36 -7.90
C ILE A 64 13.86 -7.39 -7.72
N HIS A 65 13.02 -7.65 -6.73
CA HIS A 65 11.94 -6.76 -6.34
C HIS A 65 12.51 -5.68 -5.42
N MET A 66 12.41 -4.41 -5.83
CA MET A 66 12.65 -3.29 -4.93
C MET A 66 11.43 -3.11 -4.02
N PRO A 67 11.57 -2.38 -2.89
CA PRO A 67 10.45 -2.13 -2.00
C PRO A 67 9.28 -1.48 -2.74
N LEU A 68 8.08 -1.96 -2.44
CA LEU A 68 6.84 -1.25 -2.76
C LEU A 68 6.72 -0.07 -1.80
N LYS A 69 6.52 1.13 -2.35
CA LYS A 69 6.33 2.35 -1.56
C LYS A 69 4.94 2.91 -1.85
N VAL A 70 4.22 3.21 -0.79
CA VAL A 70 2.92 3.88 -0.82
C VAL A 70 2.97 5.12 0.06
N THR A 71 2.34 6.19 -0.41
CA THR A 71 2.14 7.41 0.36
C THR A 71 0.67 7.50 0.75
N LYS A 72 0.42 7.78 2.02
CA LYS A 72 -0.91 7.95 2.61
C LYS A 72 -0.86 9.09 3.63
N VAL A 73 -2.02 9.57 4.05
CA VAL A 73 -2.13 10.51 5.18
C VAL A 73 -1.89 9.79 6.51
N PHE A 74 -1.71 10.54 7.59
CA PHE A 74 -1.78 9.97 8.94
C PHE A 74 -3.23 9.58 9.26
N ASP A 75 -3.41 8.36 9.76
CA ASP A 75 -4.70 7.80 10.13
C ASP A 75 -4.52 6.80 11.30
N LYS A 76 -5.60 6.15 11.74
CA LYS A 76 -5.63 5.14 12.82
C LYS A 76 -4.60 4.01 12.64
N SER A 77 -4.33 3.59 11.40
CA SER A 77 -3.39 2.49 11.10
C SER A 77 -1.92 2.92 11.15
N SER A 78 -1.60 4.21 11.07
CA SER A 78 -0.21 4.70 11.08
C SER A 78 0.63 4.23 12.29
N PRO A 79 0.18 4.34 13.56
CA PRO A 79 0.93 3.81 14.70
C PRO A 79 1.11 2.28 14.66
N LEU A 80 0.12 1.54 14.15
CA LEU A 80 0.16 0.08 14.02
C LEU A 80 1.17 -0.37 12.96
N LEU A 81 1.25 0.36 11.85
CA LEU A 81 2.29 0.18 10.82
C LEU A 81 3.70 0.46 11.37
N TYR A 82 3.84 1.47 12.24
CA TYR A 82 5.12 1.71 12.94
C TYR A 82 5.47 0.58 13.90
N GLN A 83 4.49 0.02 14.61
CA GLN A 83 4.71 -1.14 15.47
C GLN A 83 5.17 -2.37 14.65
N ALA A 84 4.53 -2.62 13.51
CA ALA A 84 4.93 -3.69 12.59
C ALA A 84 6.37 -3.47 12.07
N LEU A 85 6.74 -2.23 11.75
CA LEU A 85 8.08 -1.87 11.30
C LEU A 85 9.16 -2.19 12.35
N VAL A 86 8.96 -1.77 13.61
CA VAL A 86 9.98 -1.94 14.66
C VAL A 86 10.08 -3.38 15.16
N THR A 87 9.03 -4.18 14.98
CA THR A 87 9.01 -5.61 15.36
C THR A 87 9.40 -6.55 14.22
N GLY A 88 9.45 -6.05 12.98
CA GLY A 88 9.65 -6.90 11.80
C GLY A 88 8.48 -7.83 11.53
N GLU A 89 7.26 -7.42 11.90
CA GLU A 89 6.05 -8.19 11.66
C GLU A 89 5.81 -8.41 10.16
N SER A 90 5.44 -9.64 9.79
CA SER A 90 5.04 -9.95 8.41
C SER A 90 3.63 -9.46 8.14
N LEU A 91 3.45 -8.83 6.97
CA LEU A 91 2.20 -8.20 6.55
C LEU A 91 1.66 -8.87 5.29
N ASN A 92 0.35 -9.11 5.27
CA ASN A 92 -0.41 -9.41 4.07
C ASN A 92 -1.09 -8.12 3.58
N CYS A 93 -0.83 -7.75 2.33
CA CYS A 93 -1.20 -6.45 1.80
C CYS A 93 -1.97 -6.62 0.48
N THR A 94 -3.13 -5.95 0.37
CA THR A 94 -3.91 -5.90 -0.87
C THR A 94 -4.08 -4.46 -1.32
N ILE A 95 -3.82 -4.18 -2.60
CA ILE A 95 -4.05 -2.85 -3.21
C ILE A 95 -5.11 -2.99 -4.28
N GLU A 96 -6.14 -2.17 -4.18
CA GLU A 96 -7.25 -2.09 -5.12
C GLU A 96 -7.17 -0.80 -5.93
N TRP A 97 -7.13 -0.95 -7.24
CA TRP A 97 -6.97 0.13 -8.19
C TRP A 97 -8.32 0.48 -8.82
N PHE A 98 -8.68 1.75 -8.77
CA PHE A 98 -9.98 2.21 -9.27
C PHE A 98 -9.84 3.03 -10.54
N ARG A 99 -10.86 2.91 -11.39
CA ARG A 99 -11.12 3.80 -12.52
C ARG A 99 -12.63 3.92 -12.74
N THR A 100 -13.08 5.07 -13.23
CA THR A 100 -14.48 5.24 -13.65
C THR A 100 -14.78 4.29 -14.81
N SER A 101 -15.94 3.63 -14.76
CA SER A 101 -16.36 2.72 -15.82
C SER A 101 -16.89 3.51 -17.03
N SER A 102 -17.07 2.85 -18.17
CA SER A 102 -17.74 3.48 -19.32
C SER A 102 -19.24 3.69 -19.11
N GLU A 103 -19.84 2.98 -18.16
CA GLU A 103 -21.28 2.98 -17.89
C GLU A 103 -21.67 3.96 -16.76
N GLY A 104 -20.68 4.61 -16.14
CA GLY A 104 -20.82 5.36 -14.89
C GLY A 104 -20.24 4.56 -13.75
#